data_AF-A0A7K2N253-F1
#
_entry.id   AF-A0A7K2N253-F1
#
_cell.length_a   1.000
_cell.length_b   1.000
_cell.length_c   1.000
_cell.angle_alpha   90.00
_cell.angle_beta   90.00
_cell.angle_gamma   90.00
#
_symmetry.space_group_name_H-M   'P 1'
#
loop_
_entity.id
_entity.type
_entity.pdbx_description
1 polymer ?
#
loop_
_entity_poly.entity_id
_entity_poly.type
_entity_poly.pdbx_seq_one_letter_code
_entity_poly.pdbx_strand_id
1 'polypeptide(L)'
;VDQTPALCARLREKQTEWRPKIVARLQETASPADGSAVVADVRAAAALECLWIVLGHWSASGGREDLGDLLDTAFAAFSTPARAQTGAPL
;
A
#
# COMPACT_ATOMS: atom_id res chain seq x y z
N VAL A 1 3.38 -16.75 -6.98
CA VAL A 1 3.59 -16.74 -5.52
C VAL A 1 2.57 -17.59 -4.74
N ASP A 2 1.31 -17.72 -5.20
CA ASP A 2 0.30 -18.59 -4.55
C ASP A 2 0.56 -20.10 -4.61
N GLN A 3 1.56 -20.54 -5.35
CA GLN A 3 1.87 -21.97 -5.55
C GLN A 3 2.84 -22.53 -4.49
N THR A 4 3.30 -21.71 -3.54
CA THR A 4 4.27 -22.16 -2.53
C THR A 4 3.85 -21.67 -1.14
N PRO A 5 3.16 -22.50 -0.34
CA PRO A 5 2.62 -22.10 0.96
C PRO A 5 3.70 -21.62 1.95
N ALA A 6 4.95 -22.11 1.82
CA ALA A 6 6.08 -21.64 2.61
C ALA A 6 6.43 -20.16 2.33
N LEU A 7 6.30 -19.69 1.08
CA LEU A 7 6.54 -18.29 0.74
C LEU A 7 5.43 -17.39 1.26
N CYS A 8 4.17 -17.84 1.19
CA CYS A 8 3.04 -17.10 1.75
C CYS A 8 3.15 -16.98 3.28
N ALA A 9 3.54 -18.06 3.97
CA ALA A 9 3.78 -18.03 5.42
C ALA A 9 4.93 -17.07 5.76
N ARG A 10 6.05 -17.18 5.06
CA ARG A 10 7.21 -16.32 5.29
C ARG A 10 6.92 -14.84 5.01
N LEU A 11 6.12 -14.54 4.00
CA LEU A 11 5.71 -13.18 3.73
C LEU A 11 4.80 -12.62 4.84
N ARG A 12 3.83 -13.40 5.33
CA ARG A 12 2.97 -12.97 6.44
C ARG A 12 3.75 -12.72 7.72
N GLU A 13 4.77 -13.53 8.00
CA GLU A 13 5.72 -13.27 9.10
C GLU A 13 6.41 -11.92 8.91
N LYS A 14 6.88 -11.62 7.69
CA LYS A 14 7.53 -10.35 7.37
C LYS A 14 6.59 -9.16 7.44
N GLN A 15 5.36 -9.29 6.97
CA GLN A 15 4.33 -8.25 7.12
C GLN A 15 4.02 -7.98 8.59
N THR A 16 3.94 -9.03 9.43
CA THR A 16 3.73 -8.87 10.88
C THR A 16 4.90 -8.16 11.56
N GLU A 17 6.13 -8.39 11.08
CA GLU A 17 7.33 -7.71 11.57
C GLU A 17 7.39 -6.23 11.15
N TRP A 18 6.97 -5.92 9.93
CA TRP A 18 7.16 -4.59 9.33
C TRP A 18 5.98 -3.65 9.57
N ARG A 19 4.74 -4.15 9.55
CA ARG A 19 3.52 -3.34 9.74
C ARG A 19 3.59 -2.39 10.94
N PRO A 20 3.95 -2.82 12.17
CA PRO A 20 4.01 -1.90 13.31
C PRO A 20 5.08 -0.81 13.13
N LYS A 21 6.19 -1.12 12.45
CA LYS A 21 7.25 -0.14 12.15
C LYS A 21 6.76 0.90 11.13
N ILE A 22 6.01 0.46 10.12
CA ILE A 22 5.41 1.34 9.11
C ILE A 22 4.37 2.27 9.77
N VAL A 23 3.51 1.73 10.62
CA VAL A 23 2.50 2.52 11.36
C VAL A 23 3.15 3.56 12.25
N ALA A 24 4.19 3.20 13.00
CA ALA A 24 4.93 4.15 13.83
C ALA A 24 5.53 5.30 12.98
N ARG A 25 6.17 4.97 11.86
CA ARG A 25 6.71 5.99 10.94
C ARG A 25 5.63 6.85 10.30
N LEU A 26 4.48 6.28 9.94
CA LEU A 26 3.35 7.05 9.42
C LEU A 26 2.77 8.01 10.45
N GLN A 27 2.75 7.62 11.73
CA GLN A 27 2.33 8.51 12.82
C GLN A 27 3.33 9.64 13.07
N GLU A 28 4.63 9.36 12.93
CA GLU A 28 5.68 10.38 13.06
C GLU A 28 5.67 11.41 11.91
N THR A 29 5.28 10.99 10.70
CA THR A 29 5.26 11.87 9.52
C THR A 29 3.91 12.50 9.24
N ALA A 30 2.82 11.95 9.78
CA ALA A 30 1.48 12.51 9.63
C ALA A 30 1.36 13.85 10.37
N SER A 31 0.77 14.84 9.68
CA SER A 31 0.38 16.10 10.32
C SER A 31 -0.59 15.80 11.47
N PRO A 32 -0.50 16.50 12.62
CA PRO A 32 -1.38 16.26 13.77
C PRO A 32 -2.88 16.40 13.47
N ALA A 33 -3.26 17.01 12.34
CA ALA A 33 -4.64 17.07 11.84
C ALA A 33 -5.17 15.74 11.27
N ASP A 34 -4.31 14.82 10.85
CA ASP A 34 -4.63 13.47 10.35
C ASP A 34 -4.69 12.41 11.48
N GLY A 35 -4.53 12.88 12.73
CA GLY A 35 -4.08 12.15 13.92
C GLY A 35 -5.04 11.11 14.50
N SER A 36 -5.30 10.04 13.76
CA SER A 36 -5.83 8.80 14.34
C SER A 36 -4.86 7.65 14.09
N ALA A 37 -4.42 7.01 15.17
CA ALA A 37 -3.62 5.79 15.10
C ALA A 37 -4.30 4.70 14.24
N VAL A 38 -5.63 4.68 14.24
CA VAL A 38 -6.45 3.78 13.41
C VAL A 38 -6.31 4.11 11.92
N VAL A 39 -6.25 5.39 11.56
CA VAL A 39 -6.06 5.82 10.15
C VAL A 39 -4.67 5.42 9.66
N ALA A 40 -3.64 5.56 10.49
CA ALA A 40 -2.28 5.11 10.14
C ALA A 40 -2.21 3.58 9.97
N ASP A 41 -2.89 2.82 10.83
CA ASP A 41 -2.95 1.35 10.73
C ASP A 41 -3.68 0.88 9.47
N VAL A 42 -4.84 1.48 9.17
CA VAL A 42 -5.60 1.20 7.95
C VAL A 42 -4.80 1.57 6.69
N ARG A 43 -4.13 2.73 6.67
CA ARG A 43 -3.28 3.14 5.54
C ARG A 43 -2.11 2.15 5.34
N ALA A 44 -1.46 1.71 6.42
CA ALA A 44 -0.39 0.73 6.34
C ALA A 44 -0.88 -0.63 5.83
N ALA A 45 -2.04 -1.10 6.31
CA ALA A 45 -2.64 -2.34 5.86
C ALA A 45 -3.01 -2.27 4.36
N ALA A 46 -3.67 -1.21 3.92
CA ALA A 46 -4.03 -1.01 2.52
C ALA A 46 -2.80 -0.97 1.59
N ALA A 47 -1.73 -0.28 1.99
CA ALA A 47 -0.48 -0.24 1.23
C ALA A 47 0.17 -1.63 1.08
N LEU A 48 0.14 -2.44 2.14
CA LEU A 48 0.67 -3.81 2.11
C LEU A 48 -0.16 -4.73 1.21
N GLU A 49 -1.47 -4.54 1.15
CA GLU A 49 -2.35 -5.27 0.23
C GLU A 49 -2.11 -4.86 -1.23
N CYS A 50 -1.86 -3.57 -1.51
CA CYS A 50 -1.45 -3.11 -2.86
C CYS A 50 -0.21 -3.86 -3.35
N LEU A 51 0.82 -3.94 -2.50
CA LEU A 51 2.04 -4.67 -2.80
C LEU A 51 1.78 -6.15 -3.08
N TRP A 52 0.88 -6.79 -2.32
CA TRP A 52 0.53 -8.19 -2.53
C TRP A 52 -0.14 -8.43 -3.88
N ILE A 53 -1.11 -7.59 -4.25
CA ILE A 53 -1.83 -7.65 -5.53
C ILE A 53 -0.84 -7.48 -6.69
N VAL A 54 0.01 -6.46 -6.62
CA VAL A 54 1.01 -6.17 -7.65
C VAL A 54 2.02 -7.30 -7.80
N LEU A 55 2.49 -7.89 -6.69
CA LEU A 55 3.43 -9.03 -6.74
C LEU A 55 2.78 -10.26 -7.39
N GLY A 56 1.47 -10.47 -7.20
CA GLY A 56 0.68 -11.48 -7.89
C GLY A 56 0.66 -11.26 -9.40
N HIS A 57 0.30 -10.04 -9.84
CA HIS A 57 0.29 -9.64 -11.25
C HIS A 57 1.68 -9.76 -11.89
N TRP A 58 2.71 -9.19 -11.26
CA TRP A 58 4.08 -9.25 -11.75
C TRP A 58 4.58 -10.69 -11.89
N SER A 59 4.30 -11.55 -10.89
CA SER A 59 4.64 -12.98 -10.96
C SER A 59 3.92 -13.69 -12.10
N ALA A 60 2.63 -13.40 -12.32
CA ALA A 60 1.84 -14.00 -13.40
C ALA A 60 2.32 -13.54 -14.78
N SER A 61 2.81 -12.30 -14.91
CA SER A 61 3.40 -11.79 -16.14
C SER A 61 4.74 -12.48 -16.50
N GLY A 62 5.34 -13.22 -15.56
CA GLY A 62 6.69 -13.76 -15.67
C GLY A 62 7.77 -12.68 -15.47
N GLY A 63 7.45 -11.61 -14.75
CA GLY A 63 8.33 -10.47 -14.52
C GLY A 63 8.55 -9.57 -15.73
N ARG A 64 7.61 -9.56 -16.68
CA ARG A 64 7.69 -8.74 -17.91
C ARG A 64 7.14 -7.33 -17.71
N GLU A 65 6.18 -7.16 -16.82
CA GLU A 65 5.67 -5.84 -16.47
C GLU A 65 6.62 -5.15 -15.50
N ASP A 66 6.73 -3.82 -15.62
CA ASP A 66 7.53 -3.03 -14.69
C ASP A 66 6.83 -2.99 -13.32
N LEU A 67 7.58 -3.39 -12.28
CA LEU A 67 7.04 -3.49 -10.93
C LEU A 67 6.74 -2.10 -10.34
N GLY A 68 7.51 -1.07 -10.71
CA GLY A 68 7.31 0.30 -10.28
C GLY A 68 6.01 0.87 -10.83
N ASP A 69 5.79 0.74 -12.13
CA ASP A 69 4.57 1.22 -12.80
C ASP A 69 3.30 0.55 -12.23
N LEU A 70 3.37 -0.74 -11.91
CA LEU A 70 2.27 -1.47 -11.28
C LEU A 70 2.00 -0.99 -9.85
N LEU A 71 3.05 -0.71 -9.07
CA LEU A 71 2.92 -0.15 -7.73
C LEU A 71 2.33 1.26 -7.75
N ASP A 72 2.82 2.13 -8.63
CA ASP A 72 2.31 3.49 -8.78
C ASP A 72 0.83 3.47 -9.17
N THR A 73 0.44 2.58 -10.08
CA THR A 73 -0.96 2.38 -10.46
C THR A 73 -1.83 1.94 -9.26
N ALA A 74 -1.34 0.98 -8.46
CA ALA A 74 -2.06 0.49 -7.29
C ALA A 74 -2.21 1.57 -6.21
N PHE A 75 -1.15 2.35 -5.93
CA PHE A 75 -1.20 3.46 -4.97
C PHE A 75 -2.06 4.62 -5.47
N ALA A 76 -2.07 4.89 -6.78
CA ALA A 76 -2.95 5.90 -7.38
C ALA A 76 -4.43 5.53 -7.23
N ALA A 77 -4.80 4.25 -7.26
CA ALA A 77 -6.17 3.81 -7.00
C ALA A 77 -6.63 4.03 -5.55
N PHE A 78 -5.69 4.05 -4.59
CA PHE A 78 -5.96 4.29 -3.17
C PHE A 78 -5.86 5.76 -2.76
N SER A 79 -5.15 6.56 -3.55
CA SER A 79 -5.15 8.00 -3.37
C SER A 79 -6.49 8.53 -3.86
N THR A 80 -7.20 9.30 -3.03
CA THR A 80 -8.36 10.05 -3.53
C THR A 80 -7.87 10.85 -4.72
N PRO A 81 -8.42 10.70 -5.95
CA PRO A 81 -8.09 11.60 -7.03
C PRO A 81 -8.40 12.97 -6.46
N ALA A 82 -7.36 13.81 -6.30
CA ALA A 82 -7.46 15.09 -5.64
C ALA A 82 -8.75 15.72 -6.15
N ARG A 83 -9.77 15.79 -5.29
CA ARG A 83 -11.11 16.26 -5.68
C ARG A 83 -10.82 17.52 -6.45
N ALA A 84 -11.08 17.51 -7.75
CA ALA A 84 -10.79 18.66 -8.59
C ALA A 84 -11.39 19.84 -7.84
N GLN A 85 -10.49 20.67 -7.30
CA GLN A 85 -10.84 21.86 -6.57
C GLN A 85 -11.20 22.87 -7.65
N THR A 86 -12.23 22.55 -8.43
CA THR A 86 -13.04 23.53 -9.12
C THR A 86 -13.86 24.14 -7.97
N GLY A 87 -13.33 25.12 -7.24
CA GLY A 87 -12.76 26.30 -7.84
C GLY A 87 -13.82 26.98 -8.70
N ALA A 88 -15.08 26.94 -8.26
CA ALA A 88 -16.03 27.99 -8.61
C ALA A 88 -15.58 29.25 -7.87
N PRO A 89 -15.32 30.33 -8.61
CA PRO A 89 -15.97 31.56 -8.25
C PRO A 89 -16.59 32.26 -9.48
N LEU A 90 -17.85 32.66 -9.25
CA LEU A 90 -18.64 33.76 -9.82
C LEU A 90 -18.88 33.78 -11.34
#